data_AF-A0A815LJD0-F1
#
_entry.id   AF-A0A815LJD0-F1
#
_cell.length_a   1.000
_cell.length_b   1.000
_cell.length_c   1.000
_cell.angle_alpha   90.00
_cell.angle_beta   90.00
_cell.angle_gamma   90.00
#
_symmetry.space_group_name_H-M   'P 1'
#
loop_
_entity.id
_entity.type
_entity.pdbx_description
1 polymer ?
#
loop_
_entity_poly.entity_id
_entity_poly.type
_entity_poly.pdbx_seq_one_letter_code
_entity_poly.pdbx_strand_id
1 'polypeptide(L)' 'MCVEKFSEYPPLGRFAVRDMRQTVAVGVIKDVEKKAPAAAKGGKAAPAAAGGKGKK' A
#
# COMPACT_ATOMS: atom_id res chain seq x y z
N MET A 1 -8.23 2.71 -3.93
CA MET A 1 -6.93 2.96 -3.28
C MET A 1 -6.87 2.08 -2.05
N CYS A 2 -5.87 1.21 -1.94
CA CYS A 2 -5.72 0.30 -0.80
C CYS A 2 -4.65 0.88 0.12
N VAL A 3 -5.05 1.21 1.34
CA VAL A 3 -4.19 1.72 2.41
C VAL A 3 -4.61 1.08 3.72
N GLU A 4 -3.67 0.94 4.64
CA GLU A 4 -3.90 0.30 5.93
C GLU A 4 -3.31 1.14 7.05
N LYS A 5 -3.69 0.84 8.30
CA LYS A 5 -3.10 1.50 9.47
C LYS A 5 -1.62 1.20 9.53
N PHE A 6 -0.83 2.21 9.90
CA PHE A 6 0.62 2.07 10.00
C PHE A 6 1.05 0.99 11.00
N SER A 7 0.32 0.82 12.11
CA SER A 7 0.62 -0.19 13.11
C SER A 7 0.38 -1.63 12.63
N GLU A 8 -0.56 -1.83 11.71
CA GLU A 8 -0.91 -3.16 11.18
C GLU A 8 -0.07 -3.49 9.95
N TYR A 9 0.04 -2.54 9.02
CA TYR A 9 0.80 -2.69 7.79
C TYR A 9 1.66 -1.43 7.54
N PRO A 10 2.86 -1.37 8.15
CA PRO A 10 3.74 -0.19 8.06
C PRO A 10 4.06 0.28 6.64
N PRO A 11 4.24 -0.59 5.64
CA PRO A 11 4.48 -0.15 4.25
C PRO A 11 3.30 0.57 3.62
N LEU A 12 2.06 0.18 3.94
CA LEU A 12 0.84 0.76 3.36
C LEU A 12 0.32 1.98 4.12
N GLY A 13 0.78 2.15 5.36
CA GLY A 13 0.40 3.27 6.23
C GLY A 13 1.28 4.50 6.11
N ARG A 14 2.32 4.52 5.26
CA ARG A 14 3.20 5.69 5.03
C ARG A 14 2.83 6.39 3.74
N PHE A 15 2.75 7.72 3.77
CA PHE A 15 2.48 8.50 2.56
C PHE A 15 3.33 9.77 2.51
N ALA A 16 3.57 10.23 1.28
CA ALA A 16 4.23 11.49 0.98
C ALA A 16 3.28 12.37 0.16
N VAL A 17 3.16 13.64 0.54
CA VAL A 17 2.40 14.64 -0.20
C VAL A 17 3.37 15.41 -1.06
N ARG A 18 3.10 15.45 -2.37
CA ARG A 18 3.97 16.10 -3.36
C ARG A 18 3.24 17.23 -4.05
N ASP A 19 3.85 18.40 -4.09
CA ASP A 19 3.40 19.53 -4.91
C ASP A 19 4.58 20.07 -5.73
N MET A 20 4.35 20.39 -7.00
CA MET A 20 5.35 20.92 -7.94
C MET A 20 6.75 20.28 -7.85
N ARG A 21 6.81 18.94 -7.95
CA ARG A 21 8.04 18.10 -7.85
C ARG A 21 8.70 18.04 -6.47
N GLN A 22 8.22 18.78 -5.48
CA GLN A 22 8.75 18.83 -4.12
C GLN A 22 7.83 18.12 -3.13
N THR A 23 8.40 17.54 -2.08
CA THR A 23 7.62 16.91 -1.00
C THR A 23 7.22 18.00 0.00
N VAL A 24 5.92 18.26 0.11
CA VAL A 24 5.39 19.29 1.01
C VAL A 24 5.08 18.73 2.40
N ALA A 25 4.79 17.43 2.51
CA ALA A 25 4.56 16.78 3.80
C ALA A 25 4.81 15.26 3.75
N VAL A 26 5.06 14.66 4.91
CA VAL A 26 5.09 13.20 5.12
C VAL A 26 4.18 12.85 6.30
N GLY A 27 3.54 11.69 6.23
CA GLY A 27 2.60 11.27 7.27
C GLY A 27 2.42 9.76 7.39
N VAL A 28 1.79 9.37 8.49
CA VAL A 28 1.38 7.99 8.78
C VAL A 28 -0.12 7.90 9.04
N ILE A 29 -0.73 6.81 8.59
CA ILE A 29 -2.16 6.55 8.71
C ILE A 29 -2.45 5.92 10.08
N LYS A 30 -3.30 6.58 10.87
CA LYS A 30 -3.71 6.13 12.21
C LYS A 30 -4.95 5.23 12.17
N ASP A 31 -5.93 5.59 11.34
CA ASP A 31 -7.18 4.86 11.19
C ASP A 31 -7.64 4.88 9.73
N VAL A 32 -8.42 3.86 9.32
CA VAL A 32 -8.93 3.72 7.96
C VAL A 32 -10.39 3.26 8.01
N GLU A 33 -11.28 4.08 7.45
CA GLU A 33 -12.65 3.64 7.19
C GLU A 33 -12.71 2.90 5.86
N LYS A 34 -13.03 1.60 5.92
CA LYS A 34 -13.03 0.73 4.73
C LYS A 34 -14.38 0.80 4.03
N LYS A 35 -14.38 1.18 2.75
CA LYS A 35 -15.57 1.08 1.90
C LYS A 35 -15.92 -0.39 1.65
N ALA A 36 -17.21 -0.72 1.67
CA ALA A 36 -17.73 -2.06 1.37
C ALA A 36 -17.16 -2.58 0.03
N PRO A 37 -16.72 -3.85 -0.04
CA PRO A 37 -16.12 -4.40 -1.24
C PRO A 37 -17.14 -4.40 -2.38
N ALA A 38 -16.85 -3.66 -3.44
CA ALA A 38 -17.55 -3.84 -4.70
C ALA A 38 -17.27 -5.27 -5.18
N ALA A 39 -18.33 -6.05 -5.44
CA ALA A 39 -18.29 -7.47 -5.73
C ALA A 39 -17.14 -7.86 -6.67
N ALA A 40 -16.23 -8.70 -6.17
CA ALA A 40 -15.07 -9.17 -6.89
C ALA A 40 -15.50 -10.06 -8.07
N LYS A 41 -15.38 -9.55 -9.30
CA LYS A 41 -15.25 -10.43 -10.48
C LYS A 41 -13.82 -10.95 -10.52
N GLY A 42 -13.63 -12.15 -9.94
CA GLY A 42 -12.36 -12.86 -9.92
C GLY A 42 -11.91 -13.24 -11.33
N GLY A 43 -10.85 -12.60 -11.81
CA GLY A 43 -10.09 -13.01 -13.00
C GLY A 43 -8.92 -13.90 -12.59
N LYS A 44 -8.89 -15.12 -13.11
CA LYS A 44 -7.75 -16.03 -13.01
C LYS A 44 -6.52 -15.43 -13.71
N ALA A 45 -5.44 -15.19 -12.98
CA ALA A 45 -4.06 -15.49 -13.39
C ALA A 45 -3.08 -14.90 -12.37
N ALA A 46 -2.28 -15.76 -11.75
CA ALA A 46 -0.95 -15.40 -11.28
C ALA A 46 0.03 -16.41 -11.88
N PRO A 47 0.87 -15.98 -12.85
CA PRO A 47 2.15 -16.60 -13.03
C PRO A 47 3.29 -15.63 -12.71
N ALA A 48 4.27 -16.19 -12.02
CA ALA A 48 5.72 -15.90 -12.07
C ALA A 48 6.39 -15.04 -10.99
N ALA A 49 7.45 -15.67 -10.47
CA ALA A 49 8.77 -15.15 -10.09
C ALA A 49 9.03 -14.69 -8.64
N ALA A 50 9.44 -15.65 -7.81
CA ALA A 50 10.32 -15.40 -6.67
C ALA A 50 11.77 -15.22 -7.18
N GLY A 51 12.20 -13.96 -7.34
CA GLY A 51 13.60 -13.58 -7.54
C GLY A 51 14.33 -13.47 -6.20
N GLY A 52 15.52 -14.06 -6.10
CA GLY A 52 16.23 -14.25 -4.83
C GLY A 52 17.27 -13.19 -4.44
N LYS A 53 18.09 -13.63 -3.47
CA LYS A 53 19.34 -13.10 -2.89
C LYS A 53 19.22 -12.17 -1.68
N GLY A 54 19.73 -12.68 -0.56
CA GLY A 54 20.12 -11.92 0.63
C GLY A 54 20.76 -12.82 1.69
N LYS A 55 21.94 -13.39 1.38
CA LYS A 55 22.88 -13.93 2.39
C LYS A 55 23.38 -12.75 3.24
N LYS A 56 23.13 -12.78 4.54
CA LYS A 56 24.13 -12.45 5.57
C LYS A 56 23.71 -13.04 6.90
#